data_AF-E5AW37-F1
#
_entry.id   AF-E5AW37-F1
#
_cell.length_a   1.000
_cell.length_b   1.000
_cell.length_c   1.000
_cell.angle_alpha   90.00
_cell.angle_beta   90.00
_cell.angle_gamma   90.00
#
_symmetry.space_group_name_H-M   'P 1'
#
loop_
_entity.id
_entity.type
_entity.pdbx_description
1 polymer ?
#
loop_
_entity_poly.entity_id
_entity_poly.type
_entity_poly.pdbx_seq_one_letter_code
_entity_poly.pdbx_strand_id
1 'polypeptide(L)'
;MRYIVGALLFASAEGQCEFRLSSTLDTLSMDFNTTPPPNAHNAAIYASIDSHKSDPSDSPPSGFLIAGDPPTAQQQAPVNSSSIAPMERVRAFLKKTLREKDGPRETRIEPLRQLLDELNRDVADSNILLAALDRLAMSGINEFPRAEQTEAFTHIFAEVLKIPNSKALQDKMIHHFESDYHVVSTAGLGSYHVVPAESMIAVFDAILNRTIDSPLEERRKILPLLALQLDSSHWTGEQSWAAVHGRPYKPRPELMTRFDRLLSEMTRLDDLGQAKLSTRLANQLFLLHCLDRNLVLERHRRLLNFVEALPEHLQSAPRKALGRAIRWLPEHTRLATYESMLEAAKRLSIGKGDALSGLPEALAGLTAAEQNRRLQQWKYEILPMLDLSDQEPIVAGLLEAFGKLAEGNNPEFALALALDTFDRTSGGQSMDKDRFNDIILGIRCNRKHMYSPETLERILNLSSGIPPSPRERLLVDLEAWLDFKFFHKELGKPEQLFLPIQARIRDERAKLAPQPRLNFDPDPLPVTWWEDPDRRKAAGHTDGERRRRPIVDWIKARLGRR
;
A
#
# COMPACT_ATOMS: atom_id res chain seq x y z
N MET A 1 41.14 -10.22 -45.04
CA MET A 1 40.09 -10.86 -45.87
C MET A 1 38.82 -10.04 -45.68
N ARG A 2 38.52 -9.04 -46.54
CA ARG A 2 37.65 -9.09 -47.75
C ARG A 2 36.28 -9.72 -47.42
N TYR A 3 35.10 -9.10 -47.56
CA TYR A 3 34.63 -7.84 -48.15
C TYR A 3 33.25 -7.42 -47.54
N ILE A 4 32.86 -6.19 -47.83
CA ILE A 4 31.61 -5.45 -47.55
C ILE A 4 30.39 -5.99 -48.36
N VAL A 5 29.20 -5.42 -48.09
CA VAL A 5 27.98 -5.26 -48.93
C VAL A 5 26.84 -6.17 -48.44
N GLY A 6 25.59 -5.76 -48.23
CA GLY A 6 24.82 -4.57 -48.59
C GLY A 6 23.36 -5.02 -48.76
N ALA A 7 22.40 -4.15 -48.42
CA ALA A 7 20.97 -4.45 -48.51
C ALA A 7 20.51 -4.75 -49.94
N LEU A 8 19.57 -5.68 -50.10
CA LEU A 8 18.76 -5.84 -51.31
C LEU A 8 17.35 -6.34 -50.94
N LEU A 9 16.37 -5.48 -51.26
CA LEU A 9 14.95 -5.79 -51.37
C LEU A 9 14.71 -6.72 -52.56
N PHE A 10 13.85 -7.73 -52.38
CA PHE A 10 13.04 -8.30 -53.46
C PHE A 10 11.66 -8.66 -52.92
N ALA A 11 10.64 -8.16 -53.59
CA ALA A 11 9.25 -8.59 -53.48
C ALA A 11 8.90 -9.42 -54.73
N SER A 12 8.22 -10.56 -54.55
CA SER A 12 7.24 -11.19 -55.48
C SER A 12 6.81 -12.52 -54.84
N ALA A 13 5.54 -12.68 -54.44
CA ALA A 13 4.40 -13.22 -55.21
C ALA A 13 4.30 -14.77 -55.16
N GLU A 14 3.15 -15.22 -54.63
CA GLU A 14 2.42 -16.48 -54.89
C GLU A 14 3.18 -17.82 -54.91
N GLY A 15 2.77 -18.72 -54.00
CA GLY A 15 3.14 -20.14 -54.08
C GLY A 15 2.74 -20.93 -52.85
N GLN A 16 1.56 -21.55 -52.89
CA GLN A 16 1.08 -22.54 -51.94
C GLN A 16 2.06 -23.73 -51.81
N CYS A 17 2.25 -24.22 -50.59
CA CYS A 17 2.55 -25.63 -50.33
C CYS A 17 1.81 -26.05 -49.05
N GLU A 18 0.65 -26.69 -49.24
CA GLU A 18 0.07 -27.57 -48.23
C GLU A 18 0.95 -28.82 -48.10
N PHE A 19 1.23 -29.23 -46.86
CA PHE A 19 1.40 -30.66 -46.54
C PHE A 19 0.71 -30.95 -45.20
N ARG A 20 -0.39 -31.70 -45.27
CA ARG A 20 -0.99 -32.47 -44.18
C ARG A 20 -0.12 -33.70 -43.87
N LEU A 21 -0.11 -34.16 -42.61
CA LEU A 21 -0.07 -35.55 -42.11
C LEU A 21 -0.08 -35.47 -40.55
N SER A 22 -1.22 -35.71 -39.88
CA SER A 22 -1.68 -36.97 -39.25
C SER A 22 -0.81 -37.55 -38.12
N SER A 23 -1.36 -37.50 -36.90
CA SER A 23 -1.23 -38.38 -35.72
C SER A 23 -0.02 -39.31 -35.55
N THR A 24 0.68 -39.17 -34.41
CA THR A 24 0.99 -40.27 -33.47
C THR A 24 1.51 -39.69 -32.15
N LEU A 25 0.88 -40.05 -31.04
CA LEU A 25 1.51 -40.07 -29.72
C LEU A 25 2.68 -41.06 -29.79
N ASP A 26 3.87 -40.64 -29.39
CA ASP A 26 4.72 -41.43 -28.49
C ASP A 26 5.88 -40.60 -27.93
N THR A 27 6.17 -40.92 -26.68
CA THR A 27 7.17 -40.39 -25.74
C THR A 27 8.53 -40.04 -26.35
N LEU A 28 8.95 -38.77 -26.21
CA LEU A 28 10.36 -38.37 -26.17
C LEU A 28 10.60 -37.35 -25.06
N SER A 29 11.18 -37.87 -23.97
CA SER A 29 11.97 -37.13 -22.99
C SER A 29 13.04 -36.31 -23.71
N MET A 30 13.01 -34.99 -23.54
CA MET A 30 14.18 -34.13 -23.80
C MET A 30 14.39 -33.22 -22.61
N ASP A 31 15.42 -33.53 -21.84
CA ASP A 31 16.06 -32.66 -20.87
C ASP A 31 16.58 -31.39 -21.57
N PHE A 32 15.92 -30.25 -21.33
CA PHE A 32 16.50 -28.93 -21.60
C PHE A 32 17.01 -28.34 -20.29
N ASN A 33 18.17 -28.84 -19.85
CA ASN A 33 19.06 -28.12 -18.94
C ASN A 33 19.79 -27.03 -19.73
N THR A 34 19.16 -25.86 -19.87
CA THR A 34 19.86 -24.62 -20.22
C THR A 34 19.42 -23.52 -19.27
N THR A 35 20.02 -23.51 -18.08
CA THR A 35 19.95 -22.39 -17.15
C THR A 35 20.55 -21.14 -17.83
N PRO A 36 19.78 -20.05 -18.03
CA PRO A 36 20.38 -18.77 -18.42
C PRO A 36 21.19 -18.23 -17.23
N PRO A 37 22.29 -17.48 -17.46
CA PRO A 37 23.13 -16.98 -16.38
C PRO A 37 22.31 -16.04 -15.47
N PRO A 38 22.46 -16.14 -14.14
CA PRO A 38 21.71 -15.32 -13.21
C PRO A 38 22.07 -13.84 -13.40
N ASN A 39 21.05 -13.01 -13.56
CA ASN A 39 21.19 -11.56 -13.56
C ASN A 39 21.74 -11.12 -12.20
N ALA A 40 22.92 -10.48 -12.19
CA ALA A 40 23.69 -10.17 -10.98
C ALA A 40 22.93 -9.26 -9.98
N HIS A 41 21.85 -8.60 -10.40
CA HIS A 41 21.02 -7.77 -9.53
C HIS A 41 20.00 -8.54 -8.67
N ASN A 42 19.69 -9.81 -8.98
CA ASN A 42 18.82 -10.61 -8.14
C ASN A 42 19.60 -11.45 -7.12
N ALA A 43 20.88 -11.77 -7.33
CA ALA A 43 21.64 -12.61 -6.40
C ALA A 43 21.94 -11.94 -5.04
N ALA A 44 22.05 -10.61 -4.99
CA ALA A 44 22.44 -9.88 -3.78
C ALA A 44 21.33 -9.77 -2.72
N ILE A 45 20.08 -10.11 -3.05
CA ILE A 45 18.94 -10.12 -2.11
C ILE A 45 18.71 -11.52 -1.51
N TYR A 46 19.31 -12.59 -2.08
CA TYR A 46 18.99 -13.98 -1.75
C TYR A 46 20.14 -14.82 -1.18
N ALA A 47 21.28 -14.23 -0.81
CA ALA A 47 22.46 -14.97 -0.33
C ALA A 47 22.56 -15.15 1.20
N SER A 48 21.46 -15.27 1.95
CA SER A 48 21.56 -15.56 3.41
C SER A 48 20.54 -16.55 3.95
N ILE A 49 19.94 -17.38 3.10
CA ILE A 49 19.09 -18.48 3.56
C ILE A 49 19.45 -19.74 2.76
N ASP A 50 20.66 -20.23 2.95
CA ASP A 50 21.00 -21.63 2.66
C ASP A 50 22.30 -22.01 3.37
N SER A 51 22.17 -22.31 4.65
CA SER A 51 23.07 -23.20 5.38
C SER A 51 22.37 -23.53 6.67
N HIS A 52 21.75 -24.71 6.76
CA HIS A 52 21.84 -25.63 7.90
C HIS A 52 21.03 -26.89 7.55
N LYS A 53 21.74 -27.90 7.05
CA LYS A 53 21.32 -29.31 7.12
C LYS A 53 21.63 -29.82 8.53
N SER A 54 20.65 -30.49 9.14
CA SER A 54 20.69 -31.38 10.31
C SER A 54 21.63 -32.59 10.05
N ASP A 55 22.28 -33.34 10.95
CA ASP A 55 22.30 -33.68 12.41
C ASP A 55 23.67 -34.41 12.69
N PRO A 56 24.03 -35.12 13.81
CA PRO A 56 23.53 -35.22 15.21
C PRO A 56 24.65 -35.08 16.32
N SER A 57 24.21 -35.11 17.59
CA SER A 57 24.88 -35.39 18.91
C SER A 57 26.31 -34.92 19.22
N ASP A 58 26.48 -34.21 20.36
CA ASP A 58 27.28 -34.67 21.52
C ASP A 58 27.28 -33.65 22.67
N SER A 59 27.29 -34.16 23.90
CA SER A 59 27.60 -33.45 25.16
C SER A 59 28.46 -34.40 26.02
N PRO A 60 29.26 -33.95 27.01
CA PRO A 60 29.97 -32.68 27.23
C PRO A 60 31.49 -32.95 27.51
N PRO A 61 32.28 -32.03 28.11
CA PRO A 61 32.46 -32.11 29.58
C PRO A 61 32.72 -30.78 30.33
N SER A 62 32.66 -30.89 31.65
CA SER A 62 32.72 -29.87 32.72
C SER A 62 34.13 -29.42 33.16
N GLY A 63 34.19 -28.26 33.85
CA GLY A 63 35.27 -27.80 34.77
C GLY A 63 36.15 -26.68 34.19
N PHE A 64 36.32 -25.49 34.78
CA PHE A 64 36.67 -25.15 36.16
C PHE A 64 36.27 -23.70 36.56
N LEU A 65 36.02 -23.52 37.87
CA LEU A 65 35.72 -22.30 38.65
C LEU A 65 36.91 -21.34 38.77
N ILE A 66 36.67 -20.02 38.92
CA ILE A 66 37.16 -19.16 40.03
C ILE A 66 36.16 -18.01 40.29
N ALA A 67 35.90 -17.78 41.58
CA ALA A 67 34.99 -16.81 42.19
C ALA A 67 35.48 -15.35 42.20
N GLY A 68 34.54 -14.41 42.37
CA GLY A 68 34.80 -13.02 42.77
C GLY A 68 33.56 -12.11 42.66
N ASP A 69 32.77 -12.00 43.74
CA ASP A 69 31.88 -10.85 44.04
C ASP A 69 32.73 -9.61 44.46
N PRO A 70 32.19 -8.38 44.69
CA PRO A 70 30.86 -7.74 44.42
C PRO A 70 31.07 -6.38 43.65
N PRO A 71 30.13 -5.38 43.46
CA PRO A 71 28.89 -5.11 44.21
C PRO A 71 27.61 -4.71 43.42
N THR A 72 26.50 -4.98 44.12
CA THR A 72 25.21 -4.28 44.16
C THR A 72 25.10 -2.94 43.41
N ALA A 73 24.34 -2.96 42.32
CA ALA A 73 23.47 -1.87 41.92
C ALA A 73 22.07 -2.45 41.70
N GLN A 74 21.34 -2.66 42.81
CA GLN A 74 19.90 -2.85 42.78
C GLN A 74 19.28 -1.55 42.26
N GLN A 75 18.95 -1.50 40.97
CA GLN A 75 17.81 -0.71 40.54
C GLN A 75 16.57 -1.41 41.10
N GLN A 76 16.12 -0.93 42.25
CA GLN A 76 14.81 -1.25 42.80
C GLN A 76 13.76 -0.81 41.77
N ALA A 77 13.25 -1.77 41.00
CA ALA A 77 11.86 -1.68 40.54
C ALA A 77 10.98 -1.52 41.78
N PRO A 78 9.87 -0.76 41.73
CA PRO A 78 9.00 -0.61 42.90
C PRO A 78 8.40 -1.97 43.25
N VAL A 79 9.00 -2.63 44.23
CA VAL A 79 8.47 -3.79 44.94
C VAL A 79 7.32 -3.26 45.79
N ASN A 80 6.12 -3.15 45.24
CA ASN A 80 4.90 -2.86 46.03
C ASN A 80 3.56 -3.22 45.37
N SER A 81 3.52 -3.94 44.23
CA SER A 81 2.24 -4.39 43.65
C SER A 81 1.84 -5.81 44.04
N SER A 82 2.76 -6.67 44.50
CA SER A 82 2.47 -8.10 44.70
C SER A 82 1.65 -8.44 45.95
N SER A 83 1.31 -7.47 46.82
CA SER A 83 0.54 -7.70 48.07
C SER A 83 -0.91 -7.21 48.01
N ILE A 84 -1.28 -6.45 46.98
CA ILE A 84 -2.61 -5.84 46.86
C ILE A 84 -3.54 -6.80 46.13
N ALA A 85 -4.70 -7.09 46.71
CA ALA A 85 -5.68 -8.00 46.12
C ALA A 85 -6.12 -7.50 44.72
N PRO A 86 -6.38 -8.38 43.74
CA PRO A 86 -6.70 -7.97 42.35
C PRO A 86 -7.84 -6.95 42.25
N MET A 87 -8.88 -7.12 43.08
CA MET A 87 -10.01 -6.20 43.16
C MET A 87 -9.65 -4.82 43.73
N GLU A 88 -8.65 -4.74 44.61
CA GLU A 88 -8.18 -3.47 45.16
C GLU A 88 -7.36 -2.70 44.12
N ARG A 89 -6.58 -3.38 43.28
CA ARG A 89 -5.87 -2.77 42.15
C ARG A 89 -6.85 -2.18 41.13
N VAL A 90 -7.89 -2.94 40.75
CA VAL A 90 -8.97 -2.44 39.88
C VAL A 90 -9.66 -1.22 40.52
N ARG A 91 -9.98 -1.27 41.81
CA ARG A 91 -10.59 -0.12 42.52
C ARG A 91 -9.67 1.09 42.57
N ALA A 92 -8.36 0.89 42.74
CA ALA A 92 -7.37 1.96 42.73
C ALA A 92 -7.27 2.61 41.34
N PHE A 93 -7.22 1.81 40.27
CA PHE A 93 -7.25 2.29 38.89
C PHE A 93 -8.51 3.13 38.61
N LEU A 94 -9.69 2.59 38.95
CA LEU A 94 -10.97 3.28 38.75
C LEU A 94 -11.08 4.60 39.52
N LYS A 95 -10.47 4.68 40.71
CA LYS A 95 -10.55 5.89 41.56
C LYS A 95 -9.49 6.93 41.25
N LYS A 96 -8.26 6.51 40.96
CA LYS A 96 -7.09 7.39 40.90
C LYS A 96 -6.74 7.76 39.46
N THR A 97 -6.65 6.76 38.59
CA THR A 97 -6.10 6.91 37.23
C THR A 97 -7.11 7.43 36.23
N LEU A 98 -8.37 6.97 36.29
CA LEU A 98 -9.43 7.46 35.39
C LEU A 98 -9.98 8.86 35.73
N ARG A 99 -9.63 9.40 36.90
CA ARG A 99 -10.03 10.77 37.31
C ARG A 99 -9.07 11.85 36.82
N GLU A 100 -7.85 11.50 36.42
CA GLU A 100 -6.91 12.42 35.78
C GLU A 100 -7.31 12.56 34.31
N LYS A 101 -8.22 13.51 34.03
CA LYS A 101 -8.92 13.62 32.73
C LYS A 101 -8.07 14.22 31.60
N ASP A 102 -6.94 14.83 31.91
CA ASP A 102 -6.18 15.65 30.97
C ASP A 102 -4.83 15.04 30.61
N GLY A 103 -4.69 14.67 29.34
CA GLY A 103 -3.47 14.11 28.78
C GLY A 103 -3.64 13.61 27.33
N PRO A 104 -2.54 13.30 26.64
CA PRO A 104 -2.59 12.59 25.36
C PRO A 104 -3.22 11.21 25.53
N ARG A 105 -3.86 10.71 24.46
CA ARG A 105 -4.53 9.40 24.41
C ARG A 105 -3.67 8.24 24.91
N GLU A 106 -2.41 8.17 24.49
CA GLU A 106 -1.49 7.10 24.89
C GLU A 106 -1.27 7.08 26.40
N THR A 107 -1.23 8.26 27.03
CA THR A 107 -1.05 8.43 28.48
C THR A 107 -2.28 7.96 29.28
N ARG A 108 -3.46 7.87 28.64
CA ARG A 108 -4.70 7.37 29.25
C ARG A 108 -4.89 5.87 29.10
N ILE A 109 -4.48 5.29 27.96
CA ILE A 109 -4.62 3.85 27.71
C ILE A 109 -3.46 3.04 28.31
N GLU A 110 -2.25 3.60 28.38
CA GLU A 110 -1.09 2.88 28.91
C GLU A 110 -1.28 2.34 30.34
N PRO A 111 -1.88 3.09 31.30
CA PRO A 111 -2.15 2.54 32.63
C PRO A 111 -3.17 1.38 32.64
N LEU A 112 -4.10 1.34 31.66
CA LEU A 112 -5.00 0.20 31.50
C LEU A 112 -4.23 -1.04 31.05
N ARG A 113 -3.31 -0.89 30.09
CA ARG A 113 -2.47 -2.01 29.62
C ARG A 113 -1.60 -2.56 30.73
N GLN A 114 -0.96 -1.69 31.50
CA GLN A 114 -0.15 -2.09 32.65
C GLN A 114 -0.97 -2.84 33.69
N LEU A 115 -2.20 -2.38 34.00
CA LEU A 115 -3.09 -3.08 34.91
C LEU A 115 -3.46 -4.47 34.38
N LEU A 116 -3.77 -4.60 33.09
CA LEU A 116 -4.12 -5.89 32.47
C LEU A 116 -2.93 -6.87 32.50
N ASP A 117 -1.72 -6.38 32.20
CA ASP A 117 -0.48 -7.17 32.29
C ASP A 117 -0.19 -7.64 33.71
N GLU A 118 -0.36 -6.77 34.70
CA GLU A 118 -0.21 -7.11 36.12
C GLU A 118 -1.25 -8.15 36.57
N LEU A 119 -2.52 -7.97 36.20
CA LEU A 119 -3.58 -8.90 36.55
C LEU A 119 -3.34 -10.28 35.93
N ASN A 120 -2.90 -10.34 34.67
CA ASN A 120 -2.59 -11.60 34.00
C ASN A 120 -1.36 -12.30 34.58
N ARG A 121 -0.36 -11.55 35.04
CA ARG A 121 0.86 -12.11 35.61
C ARG A 121 0.64 -12.63 37.04
N ASP A 122 -0.13 -11.89 37.84
CA ASP A 122 -0.18 -12.11 39.29
C ASP A 122 -1.37 -12.97 39.73
N VAL A 123 -2.42 -13.11 38.91
CA VAL A 123 -3.67 -13.80 39.30
C VAL A 123 -3.74 -15.18 38.64
N ALA A 124 -3.41 -16.22 39.41
CA ALA A 124 -3.49 -17.61 38.94
C ALA A 124 -4.94 -18.14 38.89
N ASP A 125 -5.86 -17.62 39.72
CA ASP A 125 -7.25 -18.07 39.76
C ASP A 125 -8.09 -17.33 38.70
N SER A 126 -8.56 -18.08 37.70
CA SER A 126 -9.39 -17.59 36.60
C SER A 126 -10.69 -16.93 37.06
N ASN A 127 -11.31 -17.38 38.15
CA ASN A 127 -12.56 -16.79 38.65
C ASN A 127 -12.31 -15.42 39.29
N ILE A 128 -11.20 -15.27 40.01
CA ILE A 128 -10.80 -14.00 40.60
C ILE A 128 -10.44 -13.00 39.50
N LEU A 129 -9.72 -13.46 38.47
CA LEU A 129 -9.39 -12.64 37.30
C LEU A 129 -10.65 -12.20 36.54
N LEU A 130 -11.61 -13.11 36.30
CA LEU A 130 -12.88 -12.78 35.65
C LEU A 130 -13.70 -11.75 36.45
N ALA A 131 -13.76 -11.88 37.77
CA ALA A 131 -14.45 -10.91 38.62
C ALA A 131 -13.79 -9.52 38.56
N ALA A 132 -12.46 -9.47 38.52
CA ALA A 132 -11.71 -8.23 38.34
C ALA A 132 -11.96 -7.58 36.97
N LEU A 133 -11.95 -8.38 35.89
CA LEU A 133 -12.22 -7.91 34.53
C LEU A 133 -13.67 -7.50 34.34
N ASP A 134 -14.66 -8.19 34.93
CA ASP A 134 -16.06 -7.77 34.91
C ASP A 134 -16.24 -6.39 35.55
N ARG A 135 -15.61 -6.19 36.73
CA ARG A 135 -15.66 -4.89 37.39
C ARG A 135 -14.99 -3.80 36.57
N LEU A 136 -13.84 -4.11 35.96
CA LEU A 136 -13.09 -3.17 35.12
C LEU A 136 -13.88 -2.81 33.85
N ALA A 137 -14.50 -3.79 33.18
CA ALA A 137 -15.32 -3.57 31.99
C ALA A 137 -16.54 -2.71 32.32
N MET A 138 -17.36 -3.16 33.28
CA MET A 138 -18.67 -2.56 33.57
C MET A 138 -18.59 -1.20 34.25
N SER A 139 -17.48 -0.89 34.92
CA SER A 139 -17.30 0.39 35.64
C SER A 139 -16.19 1.28 35.07
N GLY A 140 -15.34 0.77 34.18
CA GLY A 140 -14.16 1.47 33.69
C GLY A 140 -14.25 1.95 32.24
N ILE A 141 -14.83 1.17 31.32
CA ILE A 141 -14.83 1.53 29.88
C ILE A 141 -15.57 2.86 29.66
N ASN A 142 -16.73 3.05 30.27
CA ASN A 142 -17.54 4.27 30.11
C ASN A 142 -16.88 5.53 30.70
N GLU A 143 -15.87 5.39 31.55
CA GLU A 143 -15.12 6.52 32.12
C GLU A 143 -14.06 7.04 31.15
N PHE A 144 -13.70 6.28 30.11
CA PHE A 144 -12.84 6.78 29.04
C PHE A 144 -13.60 7.77 28.13
N PRO A 145 -12.89 8.76 27.53
CA PRO A 145 -13.44 9.57 26.46
C PRO A 145 -13.98 8.69 25.32
N ARG A 146 -15.07 9.12 24.67
CA ARG A 146 -15.73 8.34 23.60
C ARG A 146 -14.77 7.83 22.51
N ALA A 147 -13.74 8.60 22.17
CA ALA A 147 -12.76 8.22 21.16
C ALA A 147 -11.83 7.06 21.58
N GLU A 148 -11.82 6.69 22.87
CA GLU A 148 -10.94 5.69 23.49
C GLU A 148 -11.71 4.48 24.03
N GLN A 149 -13.04 4.55 24.11
CA GLN A 149 -13.90 3.47 24.63
C GLN A 149 -13.74 2.17 23.82
N THR A 150 -13.69 2.26 22.50
CA THR A 150 -13.50 1.09 21.63
C THR A 150 -12.13 0.43 21.84
N GLU A 151 -11.09 1.22 22.13
CA GLU A 151 -9.75 0.69 22.44
C GLU A 151 -9.75 -0.01 23.80
N ALA A 152 -10.29 0.64 24.83
CA ALA A 152 -10.41 0.07 26.18
C ALA A 152 -11.25 -1.20 26.19
N PHE A 153 -12.38 -1.20 25.47
CA PHE A 153 -13.21 -2.37 25.24
C PHE A 153 -12.39 -3.50 24.63
N THR A 154 -11.64 -3.24 23.55
CA THR A 154 -10.89 -4.28 22.84
C THR A 154 -9.78 -4.89 23.70
N HIS A 155 -9.04 -4.07 24.47
CA HIS A 155 -8.02 -4.58 25.40
C HIS A 155 -8.63 -5.49 26.46
N ILE A 156 -9.68 -5.04 27.14
CA ILE A 156 -10.32 -5.83 28.21
C ILE A 156 -10.99 -7.08 27.61
N PHE A 157 -11.66 -6.95 26.47
CA PHE A 157 -12.33 -8.07 25.79
C PHE A 157 -11.32 -9.14 25.36
N ALA A 158 -10.16 -8.74 24.85
CA ALA A 158 -9.11 -9.67 24.49
C ALA A 158 -8.59 -10.49 25.68
N GLU A 159 -8.45 -9.88 26.86
CA GLU A 159 -8.05 -10.62 28.07
C GLU A 159 -9.15 -11.56 28.55
N VAL A 160 -10.41 -11.14 28.49
CA VAL A 160 -11.55 -12.02 28.81
C VAL A 160 -11.57 -13.25 27.89
N LEU A 161 -11.25 -13.09 26.60
CA LEU A 161 -11.21 -14.18 25.62
C LEU A 161 -10.16 -15.26 25.91
N LYS A 162 -9.06 -14.91 26.60
CA LYS A 162 -8.00 -15.85 26.97
C LYS A 162 -8.39 -16.75 28.15
N ILE A 163 -9.42 -16.38 28.91
CA ILE A 163 -9.80 -17.09 30.14
C ILE A 163 -10.83 -18.19 29.83
N PRO A 164 -10.62 -19.43 30.29
CA PRO A 164 -11.62 -20.50 30.18
C PRO A 164 -12.96 -20.13 30.82
N ASN A 165 -14.07 -20.64 30.26
CA ASN A 165 -15.44 -20.43 30.77
C ASN A 165 -15.90 -18.96 30.85
N SER A 166 -15.24 -18.03 30.15
CA SER A 166 -15.55 -16.60 30.19
C SER A 166 -16.76 -16.19 29.32
N LYS A 167 -17.43 -17.13 28.64
CA LYS A 167 -18.51 -16.85 27.67
C LYS A 167 -19.60 -15.93 28.23
N ALA A 168 -20.02 -16.14 29.48
CA ALA A 168 -21.04 -15.29 30.12
C ALA A 168 -20.60 -13.82 30.23
N LEU A 169 -19.32 -13.57 30.57
CA LEU A 169 -18.77 -12.21 30.62
C LEU A 169 -18.59 -11.63 29.22
N GLN A 170 -18.14 -12.43 28.25
CA GLN A 170 -18.04 -11.99 26.86
C GLN A 170 -19.39 -11.51 26.34
N ASP A 171 -20.45 -12.29 26.53
CA ASP A 171 -21.79 -11.96 26.05
C ASP A 171 -22.37 -10.74 26.79
N LYS A 172 -22.09 -10.61 28.09
CA LYS A 172 -22.42 -9.41 28.89
C LYS A 172 -21.71 -8.16 28.36
N MET A 173 -20.43 -8.26 28.03
CA MET A 173 -19.65 -7.16 27.46
C MET A 173 -20.17 -6.75 26.09
N ILE A 174 -20.43 -7.71 25.20
CA ILE A 174 -20.98 -7.43 23.86
C ILE A 174 -22.34 -6.73 23.96
N HIS A 175 -23.21 -7.20 24.86
CA HIS A 175 -24.52 -6.58 25.05
C HIS A 175 -24.41 -5.15 25.60
N HIS A 176 -23.53 -4.91 26.57
CA HIS A 176 -23.37 -3.59 27.17
C HIS A 176 -22.65 -2.59 26.26
N PHE A 177 -21.73 -3.07 25.42
CA PHE A 177 -20.90 -2.28 24.51
C PHE A 177 -21.16 -2.65 23.04
N GLU A 178 -22.43 -2.82 22.67
CA GLU A 178 -22.84 -3.27 21.33
C GLU A 178 -22.27 -2.39 20.23
N SER A 179 -22.25 -1.07 20.44
CA SER A 179 -21.68 -0.11 19.49
C SER A 179 -20.18 -0.31 19.29
N ASP A 180 -19.41 -0.50 20.37
CA ASP A 180 -17.97 -0.73 20.26
C ASP A 180 -17.67 -2.07 19.60
N TYR A 181 -18.39 -3.13 19.98
CA TYR A 181 -18.28 -4.44 19.32
C TYR A 181 -18.62 -4.35 17.83
N HIS A 182 -19.65 -3.59 17.46
CA HIS A 182 -20.01 -3.35 16.06
C HIS A 182 -18.88 -2.64 15.28
N VAL A 183 -18.26 -1.62 15.88
CA VAL A 183 -17.11 -0.92 15.28
C VAL A 183 -15.93 -1.88 15.11
N VAL A 184 -15.56 -2.63 16.15
CA VAL A 184 -14.44 -3.59 16.10
C VAL A 184 -14.67 -4.68 15.05
N SER A 185 -15.90 -5.20 14.95
CA SER A 185 -16.26 -6.25 13.98
C SER A 185 -16.36 -5.78 12.53
N THR A 186 -16.58 -4.49 12.28
CA THR A 186 -16.79 -3.97 10.92
C THR A 186 -15.67 -3.05 10.42
N ALA A 187 -15.12 -2.20 11.27
CA ALA A 187 -14.04 -1.27 10.94
C ALA A 187 -12.69 -1.73 11.53
N GLY A 188 -12.71 -2.55 12.57
CA GLY A 188 -11.53 -2.82 13.39
C GLY A 188 -11.18 -1.60 14.24
N LEU A 189 -10.02 -1.60 14.89
CA LEU A 189 -9.53 -0.43 15.60
C LEU A 189 -8.78 0.56 14.68
N GLY A 190 -8.22 0.10 13.57
CA GLY A 190 -7.43 0.97 12.67
C GLY A 190 -6.02 1.29 13.19
N SER A 191 -5.27 2.07 12.40
CA SER A 191 -3.81 2.23 12.51
C SER A 191 -3.30 3.03 13.72
N TYR A 192 -4.19 3.63 14.51
CA TYR A 192 -3.83 4.51 15.62
C TYR A 192 -3.86 3.82 16.98
N HIS A 193 -4.24 2.55 17.05
CA HIS A 193 -4.44 1.80 18.29
C HIS A 193 -3.29 0.81 18.50
N VAL A 194 -2.70 0.81 19.69
CA VAL A 194 -1.62 -0.13 20.03
C VAL A 194 -2.23 -1.24 20.88
N VAL A 195 -2.51 -2.38 20.25
CA VAL A 195 -2.98 -3.60 20.92
C VAL A 195 -1.98 -4.71 20.66
N PRO A 196 -1.62 -5.53 21.67
CA PRO A 196 -0.77 -6.70 21.45
C PRO A 196 -1.35 -7.59 20.35
N ALA A 197 -0.50 -8.08 19.45
CA ALA A 197 -0.93 -8.89 18.31
C ALA A 197 -1.71 -10.15 18.74
N GLU A 198 -1.35 -10.77 19.86
CA GLU A 198 -2.06 -11.94 20.42
C GLU A 198 -3.48 -11.61 20.89
N SER A 199 -3.64 -10.46 21.52
CA SER A 199 -4.95 -9.93 21.92
C SER A 199 -5.80 -9.64 20.69
N MET A 200 -5.19 -9.10 19.63
CA MET A 200 -5.88 -8.87 18.36
C MET A 200 -6.30 -10.15 17.64
N ILE A 201 -5.43 -11.15 17.66
CA ILE A 201 -5.68 -12.50 17.17
C ILE A 201 -6.90 -13.09 17.87
N ALA A 202 -6.95 -13.04 19.20
CA ALA A 202 -8.06 -13.59 19.99
C ALA A 202 -9.39 -12.91 19.63
N VAL A 203 -9.40 -11.57 19.54
CA VAL A 203 -10.60 -10.79 19.19
C VAL A 203 -11.09 -11.13 17.79
N PHE A 204 -10.19 -11.22 16.80
CA PHE A 204 -10.55 -11.64 15.45
C PHE A 204 -11.22 -13.02 15.43
N ASP A 205 -10.60 -14.00 16.08
CA ASP A 205 -11.10 -15.38 16.08
C ASP A 205 -12.45 -15.48 16.80
N ALA A 206 -12.64 -14.69 17.87
CA ALA A 206 -13.91 -14.61 18.59
C ALA A 206 -15.04 -13.99 17.76
N ILE A 207 -14.76 -12.92 17.01
CA ILE A 207 -15.74 -12.30 16.12
C ILE A 207 -16.07 -13.26 14.98
N LEU A 208 -15.06 -13.89 14.38
CA LEU A 208 -15.25 -14.88 13.33
C LEU A 208 -16.13 -16.05 13.81
N ASN A 209 -15.80 -16.65 14.96
CA ASN A 209 -16.58 -17.75 15.55
C ASN A 209 -18.06 -17.37 15.72
N ARG A 210 -18.34 -16.21 16.32
CA ARG A 210 -19.71 -15.73 16.53
C ARG A 210 -20.43 -15.48 15.21
N THR A 211 -19.74 -14.85 14.26
CA THR A 211 -20.30 -14.49 12.95
C THR A 211 -20.70 -15.74 12.17
N ILE A 212 -19.88 -16.79 12.19
CA ILE A 212 -20.14 -18.05 11.47
C ILE A 212 -21.45 -18.73 11.90
N ASP A 213 -21.85 -18.54 13.16
CA ASP A 213 -23.10 -19.07 13.72
C ASP A 213 -24.27 -18.08 13.63
N SER A 214 -24.04 -16.87 13.11
CA SER A 214 -25.03 -15.79 13.01
C SER A 214 -25.92 -15.90 11.75
N PRO A 215 -27.05 -15.17 11.71
CA PRO A 215 -27.91 -15.09 10.52
C PRO A 215 -27.15 -14.66 9.25
N LEU A 216 -27.73 -14.96 8.08
CA LEU A 216 -27.09 -14.68 6.78
C LEU A 216 -26.77 -13.18 6.62
N GLU A 217 -27.64 -12.29 7.07
CA GLU A 217 -27.48 -10.84 6.98
C GLU A 217 -26.21 -10.38 7.71
N GLU A 218 -25.96 -10.94 8.89
CA GLU A 218 -24.81 -10.62 9.72
C GLU A 218 -23.52 -11.19 9.10
N ARG A 219 -23.57 -12.43 8.61
CA ARG A 219 -22.45 -13.06 7.87
C ARG A 219 -22.08 -12.26 6.63
N ARG A 220 -23.06 -11.84 5.83
CA ARG A 220 -22.87 -11.01 4.64
C ARG A 220 -22.22 -9.67 4.97
N LYS A 221 -22.51 -9.13 6.15
CA LYS A 221 -21.97 -7.84 6.60
C LYS A 221 -20.55 -7.96 7.14
N ILE A 222 -20.28 -8.93 8.01
CA ILE A 222 -19.06 -8.99 8.81
C ILE A 222 -17.94 -9.78 8.12
N LEU A 223 -18.21 -10.92 7.48
CA LEU A 223 -17.15 -11.77 6.91
C LEU A 223 -16.26 -11.05 5.87
N PRO A 224 -16.81 -10.25 4.92
CA PRO A 224 -15.96 -9.49 3.99
C PRO A 224 -15.09 -8.44 4.68
N LEU A 225 -15.53 -7.91 5.83
CA LEU A 225 -14.79 -6.92 6.61
C LEU A 225 -13.70 -7.60 7.43
N LEU A 226 -13.95 -8.77 7.99
CA LEU A 226 -12.91 -9.61 8.60
C LEU A 226 -11.82 -9.99 7.60
N ALA A 227 -12.15 -10.22 6.32
CA ALA A 227 -11.12 -10.45 5.31
C ALA A 227 -10.09 -9.29 5.23
N LEU A 228 -10.52 -8.03 5.38
CA LEU A 228 -9.60 -6.88 5.43
C LEU A 228 -8.71 -6.84 6.68
N GLN A 229 -9.05 -7.63 7.68
CA GLN A 229 -8.42 -7.67 8.99
C GLN A 229 -7.55 -8.93 9.18
N LEU A 230 -7.27 -9.67 8.11
CA LEU A 230 -6.54 -10.95 8.18
C LEU A 230 -5.14 -10.83 8.79
N ASP A 231 -4.41 -9.77 8.49
CA ASP A 231 -3.13 -9.43 9.13
C ASP A 231 -3.35 -8.59 10.40
N SER A 232 -4.20 -9.05 11.32
CA SER A 232 -4.53 -8.35 12.56
C SER A 232 -3.36 -8.15 13.53
N SER A 233 -2.17 -8.72 13.25
CA SER A 233 -0.90 -8.35 13.91
C SER A 233 -0.51 -6.89 13.66
N HIS A 234 -1.01 -6.31 12.55
CA HIS A 234 -0.79 -4.93 12.13
C HIS A 234 -2.12 -4.41 11.59
N TRP A 235 -3.04 -4.01 12.47
CA TRP A 235 -4.37 -3.50 12.10
C TRP A 235 -4.33 -2.11 11.46
N THR A 236 -3.44 -1.93 10.50
CA THR A 236 -3.42 -0.82 9.58
C THR A 236 -4.45 -1.12 8.49
N GLY A 237 -5.51 -0.32 8.37
CA GLY A 237 -6.41 -0.38 7.21
C GLY A 237 -5.63 -0.35 5.89
N GLU A 238 -6.24 -0.83 4.81
CA GLU A 238 -5.65 -0.98 3.45
C GLU A 238 -4.14 -0.77 3.42
N GLN A 239 -3.39 -1.81 3.78
CA GLN A 239 -1.94 -1.82 3.58
C GLN A 239 -1.67 -1.77 2.08
N SER A 240 -1.71 -0.57 1.51
CA SER A 240 -0.88 -0.28 0.36
C SER A 240 0.55 -0.44 0.85
N TRP A 241 1.33 -1.23 0.11
CA TRP A 241 2.74 -1.58 0.36
C TRP A 241 3.71 -0.38 0.48
N ALA A 242 3.20 0.86 0.65
CA ALA A 242 3.96 2.08 0.79
C ALA A 242 4.70 2.24 2.13
N ALA A 243 4.46 1.36 3.11
CA ALA A 243 5.32 1.16 4.29
C ALA A 243 5.62 -0.34 4.35
N VAL A 244 6.84 -0.85 4.12
CA VAL A 244 8.11 -0.48 4.72
C VAL A 244 9.22 -0.89 3.76
N HIS A 245 9.95 0.10 3.23
CA HIS A 245 11.21 -0.16 2.54
C HIS A 245 12.17 -0.92 3.48
N GLY A 246 12.47 -2.18 3.13
CA GLY A 246 13.68 -2.87 3.61
C GLY A 246 13.57 -3.73 4.87
N ARG A 247 12.38 -4.01 5.43
CA ARG A 247 12.23 -5.08 6.43
C ARG A 247 11.42 -6.24 5.85
N PRO A 248 11.90 -7.49 5.94
CA PRO A 248 11.12 -8.64 5.53
C PRO A 248 9.89 -8.75 6.42
N TYR A 249 8.71 -8.57 5.84
CA TYR A 249 7.45 -8.92 6.48
C TYR A 249 7.51 -10.42 6.81
N LYS A 250 7.31 -10.76 8.10
CA LYS A 250 7.25 -12.14 8.58
C LYS A 250 5.79 -12.43 8.93
N PRO A 251 5.01 -13.01 8.00
CA PRO A 251 3.62 -13.29 8.26
C PRO A 251 3.53 -14.34 9.36
N ARG A 252 2.54 -14.19 10.22
CA ARG A 252 2.24 -15.19 11.25
C ARG A 252 1.59 -16.43 10.62
N PRO A 253 1.90 -17.67 11.05
CA PRO A 253 1.30 -18.89 10.49
C PRO A 253 -0.23 -18.91 10.53
N GLU A 254 -0.83 -18.26 11.53
CA GLU A 254 -2.28 -18.17 11.75
C GLU A 254 -3.02 -17.46 10.60
N LEU A 255 -2.31 -16.62 9.83
CA LEU A 255 -2.85 -15.93 8.66
C LEU A 255 -3.43 -16.92 7.64
N MET A 256 -2.71 -18.00 7.36
CA MET A 256 -3.14 -19.03 6.39
C MET A 256 -4.42 -19.70 6.88
N THR A 257 -4.46 -20.13 8.15
CA THR A 257 -5.62 -20.78 8.76
C THR A 257 -6.86 -19.91 8.70
N ARG A 258 -6.73 -18.60 8.98
CA ARG A 258 -7.85 -17.66 8.94
C ARG A 258 -8.33 -17.38 7.53
N PHE A 259 -7.40 -17.24 6.59
CA PHE A 259 -7.75 -17.09 5.18
C PHE A 259 -8.57 -18.30 4.71
N ASP A 260 -8.07 -19.51 4.95
CA ASP A 260 -8.73 -20.75 4.54
C ASP A 260 -10.09 -20.93 5.26
N ARG A 261 -10.21 -20.47 6.50
CA ARG A 261 -11.48 -20.47 7.25
C ARG A 261 -12.51 -19.49 6.70
N LEU A 262 -12.11 -18.26 6.33
CA LEU A 262 -13.01 -17.35 5.63
C LEU A 262 -13.40 -17.91 4.26
N LEU A 263 -12.45 -18.52 3.55
CA LEU A 263 -12.70 -19.15 2.25
C LEU A 263 -13.73 -20.28 2.36
N SER A 264 -13.72 -21.09 3.44
CA SER A 264 -14.73 -22.14 3.63
C SER A 264 -16.14 -21.59 3.85
N GLU A 265 -16.27 -20.43 4.49
CA GLU A 265 -17.56 -19.79 4.75
C GLU A 265 -18.25 -19.26 3.48
N MET A 266 -17.53 -19.16 2.37
CA MET A 266 -18.08 -18.77 1.08
C MET A 266 -19.28 -19.65 0.68
N THR A 267 -19.21 -20.96 0.97
CA THR A 267 -20.26 -21.94 0.64
C THR A 267 -21.58 -21.71 1.39
N ARG A 268 -21.55 -20.92 2.47
CA ARG A 268 -22.73 -20.65 3.31
C ARG A 268 -23.27 -19.23 3.12
N LEU A 269 -22.71 -18.47 2.18
CA LEU A 269 -23.16 -17.16 1.75
C LEU A 269 -23.98 -17.27 0.46
N ASP A 270 -24.88 -16.31 0.26
CA ASP A 270 -25.55 -16.08 -1.02
C ASP A 270 -24.62 -15.34 -2.00
N ASP A 271 -25.03 -15.22 -3.27
CA ASP A 271 -24.23 -14.64 -4.34
C ASP A 271 -23.66 -13.25 -4.00
N LEU A 272 -24.43 -12.38 -3.35
CA LEU A 272 -23.96 -11.06 -2.95
C LEU A 272 -22.87 -11.14 -1.87
N GLY A 273 -23.03 -12.04 -0.90
CA GLY A 273 -22.03 -12.30 0.13
C GLY A 273 -20.76 -12.92 -0.44
N GLN A 274 -20.92 -13.91 -1.33
CA GLN A 274 -19.81 -14.56 -2.02
C GLN A 274 -19.01 -13.58 -2.88
N ALA A 275 -19.68 -12.70 -3.63
CA ALA A 275 -19.02 -11.65 -4.41
C ALA A 275 -18.19 -10.72 -3.51
N LYS A 276 -18.79 -10.17 -2.44
CA LYS A 276 -18.08 -9.27 -1.51
C LYS A 276 -16.90 -9.95 -0.84
N LEU A 277 -17.08 -11.15 -0.32
CA LEU A 277 -16.01 -11.90 0.36
C LEU A 277 -14.89 -12.27 -0.62
N SER A 278 -15.23 -12.71 -1.83
CA SER A 278 -14.25 -13.04 -2.88
C SER A 278 -13.41 -11.84 -3.27
N THR A 279 -14.01 -10.66 -3.49
CA THR A 279 -13.27 -9.42 -3.77
C THR A 279 -12.29 -9.10 -2.65
N ARG A 280 -12.74 -9.20 -1.39
CA ARG A 280 -11.91 -8.86 -0.23
C ARG A 280 -10.78 -9.86 -0.02
N LEU A 281 -11.03 -11.16 -0.11
CA LEU A 281 -9.98 -12.19 -0.02
C LEU A 281 -8.99 -12.11 -1.19
N ALA A 282 -9.45 -11.86 -2.41
CA ALA A 282 -8.57 -11.69 -3.57
C ALA A 282 -7.59 -10.51 -3.38
N ASN A 283 -8.06 -9.39 -2.84
CA ASN A 283 -7.21 -8.25 -2.48
C ASN A 283 -6.19 -8.56 -1.38
N GLN A 284 -6.37 -9.63 -0.61
CA GLN A 284 -5.47 -10.04 0.49
C GLN A 284 -4.52 -11.18 0.11
N LEU A 285 -4.59 -11.69 -1.12
CA LEU A 285 -3.69 -12.76 -1.59
C LEU A 285 -2.20 -12.37 -1.49
N PHE A 286 -1.87 -11.08 -1.52
CA PHE A 286 -0.50 -10.61 -1.32
C PHE A 286 0.06 -10.95 0.08
N LEU A 287 -0.78 -11.02 1.11
CA LEU A 287 -0.33 -11.38 2.46
C LEU A 287 0.23 -12.81 2.49
N LEU A 288 -0.36 -13.71 1.69
CA LEU A 288 0.09 -15.09 1.56
C LEU A 288 1.37 -15.23 0.71
N HIS A 289 1.65 -14.28 -0.18
CA HIS A 289 2.85 -14.29 -1.03
C HIS A 289 4.14 -14.34 -0.22
N CYS A 290 4.14 -13.71 0.95
CA CYS A 290 5.28 -13.69 1.87
C CYS A 290 5.46 -15.00 2.65
N LEU A 291 4.46 -15.89 2.66
CA LEU A 291 4.56 -17.24 3.22
C LEU A 291 5.03 -18.24 2.15
N ASP A 292 4.25 -18.38 1.08
CA ASP A 292 4.52 -19.31 -0.01
C ASP A 292 3.72 -18.92 -1.27
N ARG A 293 4.42 -18.81 -2.40
CA ARG A 293 3.82 -18.46 -3.70
C ARG A 293 2.90 -19.54 -4.24
N ASN A 294 3.11 -20.81 -3.89
CA ASN A 294 2.23 -21.90 -4.30
C ASN A 294 0.87 -21.82 -3.60
N LEU A 295 0.84 -21.35 -2.35
CA LEU A 295 -0.42 -21.08 -1.65
C LEU A 295 -1.23 -20.03 -2.40
N VAL A 296 -0.60 -18.95 -2.86
CA VAL A 296 -1.28 -17.89 -3.63
C VAL A 296 -1.96 -18.47 -4.87
N LEU A 297 -1.28 -19.34 -5.62
CA LEU A 297 -1.84 -19.97 -6.82
C LEU A 297 -3.06 -20.83 -6.51
N GLU A 298 -2.99 -21.67 -5.47
CA GLU A 298 -4.10 -22.52 -5.08
C GLU A 298 -5.32 -21.70 -4.64
N ARG A 299 -5.11 -20.66 -3.82
CA ARG A 299 -6.21 -19.83 -3.29
C ARG A 299 -6.78 -18.93 -4.37
N HIS A 300 -5.95 -18.44 -5.29
CA HIS A 300 -6.40 -17.72 -6.49
C HIS A 300 -7.35 -18.58 -7.34
N ARG A 301 -6.96 -19.84 -7.62
CA ARG A 301 -7.82 -20.79 -8.36
C ARG A 301 -9.13 -21.09 -7.64
N ARG A 302 -9.08 -21.33 -6.32
CA ARG A 302 -10.29 -21.57 -5.52
C ARG A 302 -11.24 -20.36 -5.54
N LEU A 303 -10.71 -19.15 -5.38
CA LEU A 303 -11.49 -17.92 -5.47
C LEU A 303 -12.08 -17.73 -6.88
N LEU A 304 -11.30 -18.02 -7.94
CA LEU A 304 -11.80 -17.95 -9.30
C LEU A 304 -12.98 -18.89 -9.53
N ASN A 305 -12.95 -20.11 -9.00
CA ASN A 305 -14.06 -21.05 -9.09
C ASN A 305 -15.35 -20.48 -8.46
N PHE A 306 -15.25 -19.83 -7.29
CA PHE A 306 -16.40 -19.15 -6.70
C PHE A 306 -16.90 -18.01 -7.58
N VAL A 307 -15.99 -17.21 -8.13
CA VAL A 307 -16.33 -16.07 -8.99
C VAL A 307 -17.00 -16.52 -10.29
N GLU A 308 -16.56 -17.62 -10.89
CA GLU A 308 -17.16 -18.18 -12.11
C GLU A 308 -18.55 -18.76 -11.86
N ALA A 309 -18.84 -19.22 -10.64
CA ALA A 309 -20.16 -19.69 -10.24
C ALA A 309 -21.17 -18.55 -9.97
N LEU A 310 -20.71 -17.30 -9.79
CA LEU A 310 -21.59 -16.17 -9.53
C LEU A 310 -22.39 -15.76 -10.78
N PRO A 311 -23.58 -15.17 -10.59
CA PRO A 311 -24.27 -14.44 -11.64
C PRO A 311 -23.36 -13.38 -12.28
N GLU A 312 -23.43 -13.24 -13.60
CA GLU A 312 -22.53 -12.41 -14.40
C GLU A 312 -22.37 -10.97 -13.88
N HIS A 313 -23.48 -10.32 -13.51
CA HIS A 313 -23.51 -8.96 -12.99
C HIS A 313 -22.78 -8.77 -11.64
N LEU A 314 -22.41 -9.86 -10.95
CA LEU A 314 -21.64 -9.85 -9.70
C LEU A 314 -20.17 -10.25 -9.89
N GLN A 315 -19.77 -10.66 -11.10
CA GLN A 315 -18.41 -11.16 -11.35
C GLN A 315 -17.37 -10.05 -11.49
N SER A 316 -17.76 -8.83 -11.84
CA SER A 316 -16.82 -7.77 -12.24
C SER A 316 -15.84 -7.38 -11.14
N ALA A 317 -16.33 -7.05 -9.94
CA ALA A 317 -15.49 -6.61 -8.82
C ALA A 317 -14.55 -7.74 -8.30
N PRO A 318 -15.01 -8.99 -8.09
CA PRO A 318 -14.10 -10.09 -7.78
C PRO A 318 -13.06 -10.36 -8.87
N ARG A 319 -13.44 -10.31 -10.15
CA ARG A 319 -12.49 -10.49 -11.28
C ARG A 319 -11.44 -9.39 -11.32
N LYS A 320 -11.82 -8.14 -11.08
CA LYS A 320 -10.87 -7.01 -10.93
C LYS A 320 -9.83 -7.32 -9.86
N ALA A 321 -10.28 -7.70 -8.66
CA ALA A 321 -9.39 -8.02 -7.54
C ALA A 321 -8.48 -9.23 -7.85
N LEU A 322 -9.01 -10.29 -8.46
CA LEU A 322 -8.23 -11.45 -8.88
C LEU A 322 -7.24 -11.14 -10.01
N GLY A 323 -7.60 -10.24 -10.92
CA GLY A 323 -6.72 -9.73 -11.97
C GLY A 323 -5.50 -9.02 -11.37
N ARG A 324 -5.72 -8.12 -10.41
CA ARG A 324 -4.64 -7.45 -9.67
C ARG A 324 -3.73 -8.43 -8.94
N ALA A 325 -4.31 -9.49 -8.37
CA ALA A 325 -3.58 -10.48 -7.60
C ALA A 325 -2.61 -11.34 -8.43
N ILE A 326 -2.73 -11.38 -9.76
CA ILE A 326 -1.89 -12.20 -10.64
C ILE A 326 -0.39 -11.90 -10.48
N ARG A 327 -0.01 -10.64 -10.18
CA ARG A 327 1.40 -10.29 -9.95
C ARG A 327 2.06 -11.07 -8.82
N TRP A 328 1.27 -11.56 -7.87
CA TRP A 328 1.73 -12.31 -6.70
C TRP A 328 1.87 -13.81 -6.97
N LEU A 329 1.44 -14.28 -8.13
CA LEU A 329 1.56 -15.68 -8.52
C LEU A 329 3.01 -16.07 -8.84
N PRO A 330 3.34 -17.37 -8.84
CA PRO A 330 4.60 -17.88 -9.37
C PRO A 330 4.82 -17.43 -10.81
N GLU A 331 6.04 -16.97 -11.12
CA GLU A 331 6.39 -16.34 -12.41
C GLU A 331 5.97 -17.20 -13.62
N HIS A 332 6.25 -18.50 -13.58
CA HIS A 332 5.92 -19.45 -14.65
C HIS A 332 4.41 -19.60 -14.93
N THR A 333 3.53 -19.13 -14.03
CA THR A 333 2.06 -19.20 -14.20
C THR A 333 1.39 -17.87 -14.52
N ARG A 334 2.11 -16.74 -14.37
CA ARG A 334 1.50 -15.40 -14.46
C ARG A 334 0.90 -15.14 -15.83
N LEU A 335 1.63 -15.43 -16.89
CA LEU A 335 1.19 -15.13 -18.27
C LEU A 335 -0.04 -15.95 -18.67
N ALA A 336 -0.01 -17.26 -18.42
CA ALA A 336 -1.16 -18.11 -18.72
C ALA A 336 -2.41 -17.69 -17.94
N THR A 337 -2.24 -17.32 -16.66
CA THR A 337 -3.35 -16.84 -15.83
C THR A 337 -3.87 -15.49 -16.29
N TYR A 338 -2.98 -14.58 -16.70
CA TYR A 338 -3.33 -13.28 -17.27
C TYR A 338 -4.15 -13.44 -18.55
N GLU A 339 -3.70 -14.28 -19.48
CA GLU A 339 -4.39 -14.52 -20.76
C GLU A 339 -5.75 -15.17 -20.55
N SER A 340 -5.83 -16.18 -19.68
CA SER A 340 -7.09 -16.82 -19.32
C SER A 340 -8.08 -15.82 -18.72
N MET A 341 -7.63 -14.96 -17.80
CA MET A 341 -8.48 -13.95 -17.17
C MET A 341 -8.91 -12.85 -18.17
N LEU A 342 -8.01 -12.44 -19.07
CA LEU A 342 -8.31 -11.48 -20.14
C LEU A 342 -9.42 -12.02 -21.06
N GLU A 343 -9.31 -13.26 -21.52
CA GLU A 343 -10.31 -13.88 -22.38
C GLU A 343 -11.64 -14.11 -21.65
N ALA A 344 -11.61 -14.51 -20.38
CA ALA A 344 -12.81 -14.65 -19.58
C ALA A 344 -13.52 -13.30 -19.35
N ALA A 345 -12.77 -12.24 -19.06
CA ALA A 345 -13.34 -10.91 -18.84
C ALA A 345 -13.92 -10.30 -20.11
N LYS A 346 -13.30 -10.51 -21.29
CA LYS A 346 -13.83 -10.06 -22.59
C LYS A 346 -15.22 -10.65 -22.93
N ARG A 347 -15.52 -11.85 -22.42
CA ARG A 347 -16.79 -12.54 -22.65
C ARG A 347 -17.96 -12.00 -21.83
N LEU A 348 -17.69 -11.15 -20.83
CA LEU A 348 -18.74 -10.53 -20.04
C LEU A 348 -19.53 -9.52 -20.89
N SER A 349 -20.84 -9.58 -20.79
CA SER A 349 -21.81 -8.62 -21.32
C SER A 349 -22.06 -7.45 -20.36
N ILE A 350 -21.89 -7.66 -19.05
CA ILE A 350 -22.12 -6.65 -17.99
C ILE A 350 -20.86 -6.49 -17.14
N GLY A 351 -20.45 -5.23 -16.89
CA GLY A 351 -19.30 -4.92 -16.03
C GLY A 351 -17.95 -5.38 -16.61
N LYS A 352 -17.87 -5.49 -17.94
CA LYS A 352 -16.67 -5.92 -18.67
C LYS A 352 -15.48 -5.00 -18.39
N GLY A 353 -15.67 -3.68 -18.50
CA GLY A 353 -14.63 -2.69 -18.19
C GLY A 353 -14.08 -2.82 -16.77
N ASP A 354 -14.95 -2.97 -15.79
CA ASP A 354 -14.58 -3.17 -14.39
C ASP A 354 -13.75 -4.44 -14.19
N ALA A 355 -14.20 -5.57 -14.74
CA ALA A 355 -13.47 -6.84 -14.65
C ALA A 355 -12.07 -6.75 -15.27
N LEU A 356 -11.96 -6.06 -16.40
CA LEU A 356 -10.70 -5.83 -17.13
C LEU A 356 -9.75 -4.87 -16.40
N SER A 357 -10.27 -3.91 -15.63
CA SER A 357 -9.47 -2.85 -15.00
C SER A 357 -8.42 -3.34 -13.99
N GLY A 358 -8.51 -4.58 -13.51
CA GLY A 358 -7.50 -5.15 -12.61
C GLY A 358 -6.26 -5.71 -13.31
N LEU A 359 -6.36 -6.03 -14.61
CA LEU A 359 -5.31 -6.71 -15.37
C LEU A 359 -4.07 -5.85 -15.64
N PRO A 360 -4.15 -4.53 -15.91
CA PRO A 360 -2.96 -3.72 -16.09
C PRO A 360 -1.96 -3.80 -14.92
N GLU A 361 -2.45 -3.90 -13.66
CA GLU A 361 -1.57 -4.01 -12.50
C GLU A 361 -0.78 -5.34 -12.46
N ALA A 362 -1.33 -6.40 -13.05
CA ALA A 362 -0.68 -7.71 -13.16
C ALA A 362 0.58 -7.69 -14.02
N LEU A 363 0.75 -6.66 -14.85
CA LEU A 363 1.96 -6.47 -15.66
C LEU A 363 3.19 -6.18 -14.79
N ALA A 364 2.98 -5.67 -13.57
CA ALA A 364 4.05 -5.50 -12.61
C ALA A 364 4.67 -6.86 -12.25
N GLY A 365 5.98 -6.98 -12.41
CA GLY A 365 6.72 -8.23 -12.18
C GLY A 365 6.87 -9.12 -13.42
N LEU A 366 6.33 -8.75 -14.58
CA LEU A 366 6.73 -9.34 -15.88
C LEU A 366 8.03 -8.70 -16.39
N THR A 367 8.67 -9.32 -17.39
CA THR A 367 9.86 -8.74 -18.05
C THR A 367 9.49 -7.48 -18.81
N ALA A 368 10.44 -6.55 -18.99
CA ALA A 368 10.20 -5.28 -19.69
C ALA A 368 9.67 -5.47 -21.12
N ALA A 369 10.18 -6.48 -21.84
CA ALA A 369 9.72 -6.82 -23.19
C ALA A 369 8.25 -7.27 -23.19
N GLU A 370 7.86 -8.09 -22.23
CA GLU A 370 6.50 -8.59 -22.12
C GLU A 370 5.53 -7.50 -21.63
N GLN A 371 5.95 -6.65 -20.68
CA GLN A 371 5.19 -5.46 -20.29
C GLN A 371 4.86 -4.59 -21.50
N ASN A 372 5.87 -4.27 -22.33
CA ASN A 372 5.67 -3.47 -23.54
C ASN A 372 4.73 -4.15 -24.54
N ARG A 373 4.92 -5.46 -24.78
CA ARG A 373 4.03 -6.24 -25.66
C ARG A 373 2.57 -6.15 -25.19
N ARG A 374 2.31 -6.29 -23.89
CA ARG A 374 0.95 -6.19 -23.34
C ARG A 374 0.39 -4.79 -23.38
N LEU A 375 1.17 -3.75 -23.12
CA LEU A 375 0.72 -2.37 -23.28
C LEU A 375 0.37 -2.05 -24.74
N GLN A 376 1.13 -2.57 -25.71
CA GLN A 376 0.78 -2.49 -27.13
C GLN A 376 -0.52 -3.24 -27.44
N GLN A 377 -0.69 -4.44 -26.88
CA GLN A 377 -1.94 -5.19 -26.99
C GLN A 377 -3.13 -4.39 -26.44
N TRP A 378 -2.98 -3.74 -25.28
CA TRP A 378 -4.01 -2.85 -24.73
C TRP A 378 -4.35 -1.70 -25.68
N LYS A 379 -3.33 -1.03 -26.22
CA LYS A 379 -3.51 0.13 -27.11
C LYS A 379 -4.16 -0.22 -28.45
N TYR A 380 -3.74 -1.31 -29.07
CA TYR A 380 -4.08 -1.61 -30.47
C TYR A 380 -5.13 -2.72 -30.64
N GLU A 381 -5.26 -3.64 -29.69
CA GLU A 381 -6.17 -4.79 -29.82
C GLU A 381 -7.34 -4.75 -28.83
N ILE A 382 -7.11 -4.36 -27.57
CA ILE A 382 -8.13 -4.46 -26.52
C ILE A 382 -9.00 -3.20 -26.48
N LEU A 383 -8.42 -2.04 -26.15
CA LEU A 383 -9.20 -0.79 -25.98
C LEU A 383 -10.03 -0.43 -27.21
N PRO A 384 -9.53 -0.53 -28.46
CA PRO A 384 -10.33 -0.20 -29.65
C PRO A 384 -11.56 -1.07 -29.87
N MET A 385 -11.62 -2.27 -29.25
CA MET A 385 -12.72 -3.21 -29.38
C MET A 385 -13.77 -3.07 -28.25
N LEU A 386 -13.54 -2.16 -27.31
CA LEU A 386 -14.43 -1.92 -26.17
C LEU A 386 -15.27 -0.66 -26.40
N ASP A 387 -16.51 -0.68 -25.91
CA ASP A 387 -17.34 0.52 -25.84
C ASP A 387 -16.70 1.54 -24.89
N LEU A 388 -16.96 2.82 -25.12
CA LEU A 388 -16.38 3.90 -24.29
C LEU A 388 -16.72 3.75 -22.80
N SER A 389 -17.90 3.23 -22.48
CA SER A 389 -18.31 2.92 -21.10
C SER A 389 -17.48 1.83 -20.44
N ASP A 390 -16.96 0.86 -21.21
CA ASP A 390 -16.08 -0.18 -20.71
C ASP A 390 -14.60 0.26 -20.66
N GLN A 391 -14.23 1.29 -21.43
CA GLN A 391 -12.88 1.85 -21.41
C GLN A 391 -12.63 2.73 -20.17
N GLU A 392 -13.64 3.42 -19.66
CA GLU A 392 -13.51 4.35 -18.54
C GLU A 392 -12.95 3.67 -17.26
N PRO A 393 -13.45 2.50 -16.83
CA PRO A 393 -12.90 1.82 -15.65
C PRO A 393 -11.45 1.39 -15.82
N ILE A 394 -11.02 1.12 -17.06
CA ILE A 394 -9.65 0.68 -17.38
C ILE A 394 -8.64 1.82 -17.17
N VAL A 395 -9.06 3.08 -17.28
CA VAL A 395 -8.20 4.25 -16.98
C VAL A 395 -7.62 4.13 -15.56
N ALA A 396 -8.47 3.86 -14.57
CA ALA A 396 -8.03 3.69 -13.18
C ALA A 396 -7.04 2.51 -13.04
N GLY A 397 -7.29 1.41 -13.75
CA GLY A 397 -6.39 0.25 -13.81
C GLY A 397 -5.01 0.59 -14.38
N LEU A 398 -4.97 1.33 -15.49
CA LEU A 398 -3.73 1.77 -16.13
C LEU A 398 -2.94 2.76 -15.27
N LEU A 399 -3.63 3.67 -14.55
CA LEU A 399 -3.01 4.60 -13.60
C LEU A 399 -2.40 3.85 -12.40
N GLU A 400 -3.09 2.86 -11.86
CA GLU A 400 -2.58 2.01 -10.79
C GLU A 400 -1.37 1.18 -11.26
N ALA A 401 -1.45 0.61 -12.46
CA ALA A 401 -0.34 -0.09 -13.09
C ALA A 401 0.87 0.83 -13.29
N PHE A 402 0.66 2.06 -13.77
CA PHE A 402 1.69 3.08 -13.95
C PHE A 402 2.52 3.28 -12.66
N GLY A 403 1.86 3.44 -11.51
CA GLY A 403 2.54 3.60 -10.22
C GLY A 403 3.38 2.39 -9.80
N LYS A 404 3.05 1.19 -10.30
CA LYS A 404 3.70 -0.09 -9.96
C LYS A 404 4.72 -0.57 -11.00
N LEU A 405 4.61 -0.15 -12.25
CA LEU A 405 5.52 -0.48 -13.36
C LEU A 405 6.86 0.28 -13.30
N ALA A 406 7.07 1.08 -12.26
CA ALA A 406 8.26 1.89 -12.02
C ALA A 406 9.58 1.07 -11.92
N GLU A 407 9.51 -0.24 -11.71
CA GLU A 407 10.68 -1.12 -11.61
C GLU A 407 11.15 -1.68 -12.97
N GLY A 408 10.41 -1.47 -14.08
CA GLY A 408 10.56 -2.30 -15.30
C GLY A 408 10.68 -1.61 -16.66
N ASN A 409 10.89 -0.28 -16.75
CA ASN A 409 11.13 0.48 -18.00
C ASN A 409 9.91 0.90 -18.88
N ASN A 410 8.64 0.81 -18.44
CA ASN A 410 7.51 1.35 -19.23
C ASN A 410 6.46 2.20 -18.48
N PRO A 411 6.76 2.89 -17.35
CA PRO A 411 5.74 3.67 -16.63
C PRO A 411 5.15 4.79 -17.49
N GLU A 412 5.96 5.44 -18.33
CA GLU A 412 5.50 6.47 -19.24
C GLU A 412 4.49 5.96 -20.28
N PHE A 413 4.71 4.78 -20.86
CA PHE A 413 3.75 4.25 -21.84
C PHE A 413 2.42 3.90 -21.17
N ALA A 414 2.44 3.29 -19.97
CA ALA A 414 1.22 3.04 -19.21
C ALA A 414 0.46 4.35 -18.88
N LEU A 415 1.19 5.39 -18.46
CA LEU A 415 0.62 6.71 -18.18
C LEU A 415 0.05 7.37 -19.43
N ALA A 416 0.80 7.41 -20.52
CA ALA A 416 0.36 7.97 -21.80
C ALA A 416 -0.90 7.24 -22.32
N LEU A 417 -0.94 5.92 -22.20
CA LEU A 417 -2.10 5.12 -22.58
C LEU A 417 -3.32 5.43 -21.68
N ALA A 418 -3.12 5.61 -20.37
CA ALA A 418 -4.18 6.02 -19.46
C ALA A 418 -4.74 7.40 -19.83
N LEU A 419 -3.88 8.37 -20.13
CA LEU A 419 -4.28 9.72 -20.55
C LEU A 419 -4.99 9.72 -21.91
N ASP A 420 -4.50 8.94 -22.88
CA ASP A 420 -5.17 8.75 -24.18
C ASP A 420 -6.57 8.17 -24.03
N THR A 421 -6.72 7.18 -23.14
CA THR A 421 -8.01 6.54 -22.88
C THR A 421 -8.94 7.49 -22.12
N PHE A 422 -8.42 8.25 -21.16
CA PHE A 422 -9.16 9.27 -20.44
C PHE A 422 -9.72 10.34 -21.40
N ASP A 423 -8.88 10.91 -22.27
CA ASP A 423 -9.32 11.97 -23.19
C ASP A 423 -10.43 11.50 -24.14
N ARG A 424 -10.43 10.22 -24.52
CA ARG A 424 -11.50 9.61 -25.34
C ARG A 424 -12.80 9.39 -24.57
N THR A 425 -12.70 9.04 -23.29
CA THR A 425 -13.84 8.62 -22.45
C THR A 425 -14.45 9.75 -21.64
N SER A 426 -13.69 10.79 -21.31
CA SER A 426 -14.11 11.90 -20.46
C SER A 426 -15.06 12.89 -21.12
N GLY A 427 -15.23 12.82 -22.45
CA GLY A 427 -16.05 13.77 -23.21
C GLY A 427 -15.54 15.22 -23.10
N GLY A 428 -14.25 15.42 -22.84
CA GLY A 428 -13.64 16.74 -22.66
C GLY A 428 -13.70 17.29 -21.23
N GLN A 429 -14.12 16.47 -20.25
CA GLN A 429 -14.07 16.85 -18.85
C GLN A 429 -12.64 16.89 -18.31
N SER A 430 -12.37 17.84 -17.43
CA SER A 430 -11.13 17.90 -16.67
C SER A 430 -11.02 16.71 -15.71
N MET A 431 -9.79 16.31 -15.40
CA MET A 431 -9.53 15.23 -14.46
C MET A 431 -9.99 15.59 -13.04
N ASP A 432 -10.56 14.63 -12.34
CA ASP A 432 -10.91 14.80 -10.93
C ASP A 432 -9.66 14.86 -10.03
N LYS A 433 -9.87 15.36 -8.81
CA LYS A 433 -8.81 15.55 -7.83
C LYS A 433 -8.08 14.25 -7.47
N ASP A 434 -8.80 13.14 -7.36
CA ASP A 434 -8.25 11.90 -6.82
C ASP A 434 -7.37 11.22 -7.88
N ARG A 435 -7.83 11.14 -9.13
CA ARG A 435 -7.01 10.66 -10.26
C ARG A 435 -5.76 11.49 -10.47
N PHE A 436 -5.88 12.82 -10.37
CA PHE A 436 -4.71 13.69 -10.50
C PHE A 436 -3.72 13.50 -9.35
N ASN A 437 -4.21 13.37 -8.12
CA ASN A 437 -3.36 13.04 -6.97
C ASN A 437 -2.62 11.70 -7.16
N ASP A 438 -3.29 10.67 -7.67
CA ASP A 438 -2.67 9.36 -7.94
C ASP A 438 -1.54 9.45 -8.97
N ILE A 439 -1.73 10.23 -10.05
CA ILE A 439 -0.69 10.48 -11.06
C ILE A 439 0.53 11.15 -10.43
N ILE A 440 0.32 12.24 -9.68
CA ILE A 440 1.41 13.02 -9.08
C ILE A 440 2.17 12.18 -8.03
N LEU A 441 1.45 11.38 -7.22
CA LEU A 441 2.07 10.45 -6.29
C LEU A 441 2.89 9.38 -7.01
N GLY A 442 2.36 8.80 -8.10
CA GLY A 442 3.10 7.84 -8.92
C GLY A 442 4.38 8.42 -9.53
N ILE A 443 4.33 9.65 -10.04
CA ILE A 443 5.52 10.37 -10.54
C ILE A 443 6.53 10.55 -9.41
N ARG A 444 6.08 11.08 -8.26
CA ARG A 444 6.92 11.38 -7.10
C ARG A 444 7.62 10.13 -6.54
N CYS A 445 6.90 9.01 -6.45
CA CYS A 445 7.44 7.75 -5.97
C CYS A 445 8.46 7.14 -6.93
N ASN A 446 8.39 7.45 -8.23
CA ASN A 446 9.33 6.96 -9.23
C ASN A 446 10.59 7.83 -9.30
N ARG A 447 11.56 7.51 -8.43
CA ARG A 447 12.85 8.21 -8.38
C ARG A 447 13.79 7.86 -9.54
N LYS A 448 13.55 6.79 -10.29
CA LYS A 448 14.47 6.33 -11.34
C LYS A 448 14.10 6.85 -12.73
N HIS A 449 12.81 6.85 -13.08
CA HIS A 449 12.36 7.23 -14.42
C HIS A 449 12.25 8.75 -14.61
N MET A 450 12.47 9.22 -15.84
CA MET A 450 12.24 10.61 -16.25
C MET A 450 11.12 10.60 -17.27
N TYR A 451 10.01 11.29 -16.98
CA TYR A 451 8.86 11.40 -17.89
C TYR A 451 9.13 12.45 -18.96
N SER A 452 8.59 12.28 -20.16
CA SER A 452 8.72 13.28 -21.22
C SER A 452 8.06 14.62 -20.87
N PRO A 453 8.61 15.73 -21.39
CA PRO A 453 7.98 17.05 -21.34
C PRO A 453 6.51 17.05 -21.77
N GLU A 454 6.21 16.35 -22.85
CA GLU A 454 4.88 16.27 -23.45
C GLU A 454 3.87 15.62 -22.50
N THR A 455 4.27 14.55 -21.81
CA THR A 455 3.43 13.87 -20.82
C THR A 455 3.15 14.78 -19.62
N LEU A 456 4.18 15.47 -19.11
CA LEU A 456 4.03 16.40 -17.99
C LEU A 456 3.15 17.59 -18.37
N GLU A 457 3.29 18.14 -19.57
CA GLU A 457 2.46 19.22 -20.07
C GLU A 457 0.98 18.82 -20.18
N ARG A 458 0.71 17.60 -20.68
CA ARG A 458 -0.65 17.08 -20.75
C ARG A 458 -1.28 16.93 -19.37
N ILE A 459 -0.52 16.46 -18.39
CA ILE A 459 -0.97 16.36 -16.98
C ILE A 459 -1.32 17.76 -16.44
N LEU A 460 -0.50 18.77 -16.70
CA LEU A 460 -0.79 20.16 -16.30
C LEU A 460 -2.07 20.68 -16.96
N ASN A 461 -2.29 20.41 -18.24
CA ASN A 461 -3.52 20.82 -18.95
C ASN A 461 -4.78 20.22 -18.32
N LEU A 462 -4.70 18.95 -17.90
CA LEU A 462 -5.80 18.22 -17.26
C LEU A 462 -6.09 18.65 -15.81
N SER A 463 -5.19 19.41 -15.18
CA SER A 463 -5.32 19.91 -13.80
C SER A 463 -6.24 21.12 -13.64
N SER A 464 -6.73 21.70 -14.75
CA SER A 464 -7.45 22.98 -14.79
C SER A 464 -8.74 23.00 -13.95
N GLY A 465 -9.45 21.87 -13.85
CA GLY A 465 -10.69 21.74 -13.07
C GLY A 465 -10.52 21.42 -11.59
N ILE A 466 -9.28 21.30 -11.08
CA ILE A 466 -9.01 20.93 -9.70
C ILE A 466 -9.12 22.17 -8.79
N PRO A 467 -9.74 22.06 -7.60
CA PRO A 467 -9.84 23.18 -6.68
C PRO A 467 -8.45 23.79 -6.34
N PRO A 468 -8.36 25.13 -6.16
CA PRO A 468 -7.07 25.82 -6.02
C PRO A 468 -6.14 25.26 -4.94
N SER A 469 -6.67 25.00 -3.74
CA SER A 469 -5.88 24.51 -2.60
C SER A 469 -5.23 23.13 -2.85
N PRO A 470 -5.96 22.06 -3.23
CA PRO A 470 -5.34 20.78 -3.56
C PRO A 470 -4.45 20.86 -4.81
N ARG A 471 -4.81 21.68 -5.80
CA ARG A 471 -3.97 21.87 -7.00
C ARG A 471 -2.62 22.48 -6.65
N GLU A 472 -2.57 23.52 -5.82
CA GLU A 472 -1.32 24.13 -5.37
C GLU A 472 -0.41 23.10 -4.70
N ARG A 473 -0.94 22.30 -3.76
CA ARG A 473 -0.18 21.24 -3.09
C ARG A 473 0.42 20.24 -4.08
N LEU A 474 -0.35 19.80 -5.07
CA LEU A 474 0.11 18.80 -6.03
C LEU A 474 1.14 19.36 -7.02
N LEU A 475 1.01 20.64 -7.40
CA LEU A 475 2.02 21.34 -8.18
C LEU A 475 3.34 21.51 -7.41
N VAL A 476 3.28 21.74 -6.09
CA VAL A 476 4.47 21.74 -5.21
C VAL A 476 5.18 20.38 -5.24
N ASP A 477 4.42 19.28 -5.14
CA ASP A 477 4.99 17.93 -5.18
C ASP A 477 5.67 17.63 -6.53
N LEU A 478 5.07 18.09 -7.64
CA LEU A 478 5.66 17.94 -8.98
C LEU A 478 6.93 18.78 -9.16
N GLU A 479 6.93 20.02 -8.68
CA GLU A 479 8.11 20.89 -8.70
C GLU A 479 9.25 20.29 -7.86
N ALA A 480 8.95 19.80 -6.66
CA ALA A 480 9.94 19.16 -5.79
C ALA A 480 10.55 17.91 -6.43
N TRP A 481 9.75 17.14 -7.19
CA TRP A 481 10.27 16.01 -7.96
C TRP A 481 11.22 16.47 -9.08
N LEU A 482 10.87 17.52 -9.84
CA LEU A 482 11.75 18.08 -10.87
C LEU A 482 13.06 18.60 -10.25
N ASP A 483 12.98 19.33 -9.14
CA ASP A 483 14.15 19.82 -8.41
C ASP A 483 15.06 18.67 -7.97
N PHE A 484 14.48 17.59 -7.43
CA PHE A 484 15.23 16.39 -7.07
C PHE A 484 15.95 15.76 -8.27
N LYS A 485 15.31 15.72 -9.45
CA LYS A 485 15.93 15.19 -10.68
C LYS A 485 17.10 16.04 -11.16
N PHE A 486 17.06 17.35 -10.92
CA PHE A 486 18.16 18.26 -11.24
C PHE A 486 19.25 18.32 -10.17
N PHE A 487 18.95 17.95 -8.92
CA PHE A 487 19.86 18.10 -7.77
C PHE A 487 21.17 17.29 -7.88
N HIS A 488 21.24 16.28 -8.76
CA HIS A 488 22.39 15.38 -8.91
C HIS A 488 22.97 15.31 -10.33
N LYS A 489 22.57 16.19 -11.26
CA LYS A 489 23.05 16.15 -12.65
C LYS A 489 23.56 17.52 -13.09
N GLU A 490 24.71 17.54 -13.78
CA GLU A 490 25.01 18.65 -14.69
C GLU A 490 23.93 18.64 -15.79
N LEU A 491 23.20 19.75 -15.93
CA LEU A 491 22.07 19.86 -16.86
C LEU A 491 22.56 19.73 -18.30
N GLY A 492 22.34 18.56 -18.91
CA GLY A 492 22.56 18.34 -20.32
C GLY A 492 21.51 19.03 -21.20
N LYS A 493 21.70 18.95 -22.53
CA LYS A 493 20.72 19.44 -23.52
C LYS A 493 19.29 18.87 -23.34
N PRO A 494 19.08 17.58 -23.03
CA PRO A 494 17.72 17.07 -22.84
C PRO A 494 17.07 17.57 -21.54
N GLU A 495 17.85 17.83 -20.49
CA GLU A 495 17.32 18.39 -19.23
C GLU A 495 16.84 19.85 -19.37
N GLN A 496 17.34 20.61 -20.35
CA GLN A 496 16.86 21.97 -20.64
C GLN A 496 15.40 22.02 -21.11
N LEU A 497 14.87 20.93 -21.68
CA LEU A 497 13.48 20.84 -22.14
C LEU A 497 12.46 20.88 -21.00
N PHE A 498 12.91 20.67 -19.76
CA PHE A 498 12.05 20.69 -18.58
C PHE A 498 11.98 22.06 -17.90
N LEU A 499 12.87 23.01 -18.24
CA LEU A 499 12.86 24.36 -17.67
C LEU A 499 11.55 25.12 -17.98
N PRO A 500 10.99 25.05 -19.20
CA PRO A 500 9.69 25.67 -19.49
C PRO A 500 8.55 25.07 -18.65
N ILE A 501 8.56 23.76 -18.41
CA ILE A 501 7.55 23.08 -17.58
C ILE A 501 7.67 23.54 -16.14
N GLN A 502 8.89 23.60 -15.61
CA GLN A 502 9.14 24.08 -14.26
C GLN A 502 8.70 25.54 -14.08
N ALA A 503 8.98 26.40 -15.06
CA ALA A 503 8.51 27.79 -15.07
C ALA A 503 6.98 27.86 -15.09
N ARG A 504 6.33 27.07 -15.94
CA ARG A 504 4.86 27.00 -16.00
C ARG A 504 4.24 26.53 -14.67
N ILE A 505 4.82 25.52 -14.00
CA ILE A 505 4.35 25.05 -12.69
C ILE A 505 4.41 26.20 -11.66
N ARG A 506 5.51 26.96 -11.65
CA ARG A 506 5.68 28.13 -10.76
C ARG A 506 4.67 29.22 -11.07
N ASP A 507 4.44 29.52 -12.34
CA ASP A 507 3.47 30.52 -12.78
C ASP A 507 2.03 30.11 -12.42
N GLU A 508 1.67 28.84 -12.62
CA GLU A 508 0.37 28.31 -12.22
C GLU A 508 0.20 28.34 -10.70
N ARG A 509 1.21 27.98 -9.91
CA ARG A 509 1.18 28.14 -8.45
C ARG A 509 1.04 29.60 -8.01
N ALA A 510 1.76 30.52 -8.64
CA ALA A 510 1.70 31.94 -8.30
C ALA A 510 0.28 32.52 -8.50
N LYS A 511 -0.47 31.99 -9.47
CA LYS A 511 -1.89 32.36 -9.70
C LYS A 511 -2.84 31.77 -8.65
N LEU A 512 -2.46 30.68 -7.99
CA LEU A 512 -3.27 29.98 -6.98
C LEU A 512 -2.98 30.46 -5.55
N ALA A 513 -1.78 31.01 -5.32
CA ALA A 513 -1.43 31.62 -4.05
C ALA A 513 -2.37 32.79 -3.77
N PRO A 514 -2.95 32.92 -2.56
CA PRO A 514 -3.67 34.12 -2.18
C PRO A 514 -2.72 35.31 -2.35
N GLN A 515 -3.21 36.40 -2.96
CA GLN A 515 -2.46 37.65 -3.06
C GLN A 515 -1.76 37.91 -1.72
N PRO A 516 -0.45 38.24 -1.72
CA PRO A 516 0.21 38.61 -0.49
C PRO A 516 -0.63 39.73 0.14
N ARG A 517 -1.12 39.53 1.37
CA ARG A 517 -1.68 40.61 2.18
C ARG A 517 -0.53 41.54 2.57
N LEU A 518 -0.03 42.28 1.61
CA LEU A 518 0.89 43.39 1.80
C LEU A 518 0.33 44.53 0.94
N ASN A 519 -0.62 45.26 1.55
CA ASN A 519 -0.83 46.66 1.20
C ASN A 519 0.48 47.40 1.45
N PHE A 520 1.30 47.51 0.41
CA PHE A 520 2.15 48.66 0.20
C PHE A 520 1.88 49.10 -1.24
N ASP A 521 0.94 50.03 -1.37
CA ASP A 521 0.60 50.77 -2.58
C ASP A 521 1.82 51.60 -3.08
N PRO A 522 1.80 52.15 -4.30
CA PRO A 522 2.40 51.58 -5.50
C PRO A 522 3.65 52.34 -6.00
N ASP A 523 4.27 51.79 -7.05
CA ASP A 523 5.42 52.28 -7.85
C ASP A 523 5.65 53.80 -7.94
N PRO A 524 6.91 54.18 -8.25
CA PRO A 524 7.11 55.01 -9.44
C PRO A 524 8.12 54.40 -10.42
N LEU A 525 7.57 53.90 -11.54
CA LEU A 525 8.06 53.90 -12.93
C LEU A 525 9.44 53.31 -13.31
N PRO A 526 9.56 52.75 -14.53
CA PRO A 526 10.71 51.96 -14.95
C PRO A 526 11.87 52.87 -15.37
N VAL A 527 12.99 52.81 -14.64
CA VAL A 527 14.23 53.44 -15.10
C VAL A 527 14.89 52.53 -16.15
N THR A 528 14.77 52.92 -17.41
CA THR A 528 15.43 52.32 -18.58
C THR A 528 16.96 52.42 -18.46
N TRP A 529 17.66 51.29 -18.31
CA TRP A 529 19.14 51.23 -18.20
C TRP A 529 19.83 50.73 -19.48
N TRP A 530 19.47 51.27 -20.63
CA TRP A 530 20.27 51.10 -21.85
C TRP A 530 20.63 52.46 -22.46
N GLU A 531 21.96 52.63 -22.60
CA GLU A 531 22.69 53.51 -23.53
C GLU A 531 22.70 55.02 -23.31
N ASP A 532 23.82 55.51 -22.77
CA ASP A 532 24.41 56.80 -23.14
C ASP A 532 25.90 56.58 -23.50
N PRO A 533 26.26 56.55 -24.80
CA PRO A 533 27.63 56.32 -25.25
C PRO A 533 28.60 57.48 -24.98
N ASP A 534 28.10 58.66 -24.60
CA ASP A 534 28.92 59.89 -24.54
C ASP A 534 29.55 60.19 -23.18
N ARG A 535 29.37 59.32 -22.17
CA ARG A 535 30.06 59.46 -20.86
C ARG A 535 31.50 58.95 -20.82
N ARG A 536 32.13 58.66 -21.95
CA ARG A 536 33.58 58.45 -22.03
C ARG A 536 34.32 59.78 -22.09
N LYS A 537 34.50 60.46 -20.94
CA LYS A 537 35.61 61.41 -20.66
C LYS A 537 35.47 62.01 -19.26
N ALA A 538 36.18 61.45 -18.29
CA ALA A 538 36.89 62.16 -17.24
C ALA A 538 37.59 61.15 -16.32
N ALA A 539 38.89 61.34 -16.12
CA ALA A 539 39.74 60.53 -15.27
C ALA A 539 39.52 60.86 -13.77
N GLY A 540 39.70 59.87 -12.89
CA GLY A 540 39.81 60.09 -11.46
C GLY A 540 39.60 58.83 -10.63
N HIS A 541 40.69 58.21 -10.19
CA HIS A 541 40.72 57.11 -9.21
C HIS A 541 40.04 57.48 -7.88
N THR A 542 39.16 56.62 -7.36
CA THR A 542 39.24 55.82 -6.10
C THR A 542 37.83 55.29 -5.76
N ASP A 543 37.73 54.24 -4.95
CA ASP A 543 36.48 53.59 -4.45
C ASP A 543 35.86 52.46 -5.28
N GLY A 544 36.70 51.47 -5.58
CA GLY A 544 36.23 50.09 -5.74
C GLY A 544 36.06 49.41 -4.38
N GLU A 545 34.88 49.51 -3.74
CA GLU A 545 34.47 48.50 -2.74
C GLU A 545 32.98 48.50 -2.29
N ARG A 546 32.15 49.50 -2.64
CA ARG A 546 30.78 49.60 -2.08
C ARG A 546 29.61 49.09 -2.91
N ARG A 547 29.81 48.49 -4.10
CA ARG A 547 28.69 48.11 -5.01
C ARG A 547 28.38 46.61 -5.15
N ARG A 548 28.90 45.72 -4.29
CA ARG A 548 28.67 44.25 -4.40
C ARG A 548 28.01 43.58 -3.18
N ARG A 549 27.15 44.28 -2.42
CA ARG A 549 26.50 43.71 -1.21
C ARG A 549 24.97 43.46 -1.22
N PRO A 550 24.18 43.52 -2.31
CA PRO A 550 22.77 43.08 -2.20
C PRO A 550 22.58 41.55 -2.23
N ILE A 551 23.35 40.83 -3.07
CA ILE A 551 23.10 39.40 -3.36
C ILE A 551 23.65 38.47 -2.27
N VAL A 552 24.80 38.80 -1.69
CA VAL A 552 25.43 37.99 -0.64
C VAL A 552 24.65 38.07 0.68
N ASP A 553 24.07 39.24 0.99
CA ASP A 553 23.25 39.43 2.18
C ASP A 553 21.87 38.75 2.04
N TRP A 554 21.33 38.66 0.81
CA TRP A 554 20.12 37.88 0.51
C TRP A 554 20.33 36.36 0.68
N ILE A 555 21.49 35.83 0.25
CA ILE A 555 21.81 34.40 0.40
C ILE A 555 22.04 34.04 1.88
N LYS A 556 22.71 34.90 2.66
CA LYS A 556 22.92 34.68 4.10
C LYS A 556 21.62 34.71 4.90
N ALA A 557 20.68 35.59 4.55
CA ALA A 557 19.37 35.64 5.21
C ALA A 557 18.54 34.37 5.00
N ARG A 558 18.76 33.64 3.90
CA ARG A 558 18.02 32.41 3.55
C ARG A 558 18.67 31.13 4.11
N LEU A 559 19.99 31.13 4.32
CA LEU A 559 20.70 30.02 4.96
C LEU A 559 20.64 30.05 6.50
N GLY A 560 20.33 31.20 7.10
CA GLY A 560 20.22 31.38 8.55
C GLY A 560 18.88 31.00 9.19
N ARG A 561 17.90 30.51 8.42
CA ARG A 561 16.63 29.97 8.95
C ARG A 561 16.53 28.49 8.57
N ARG A 562 17.24 27.66 9.33
CA ARG A 562 16.81 26.28 9.59
C ARG A 562 16.13 26.25 10.94
#